data_AF-A0A5B0QZ49-F1
#
_entry.id   AF-A0A5B0QZ49-F1
#
_cell.length_a   1.000
_cell.length_b   1.000
_cell.length_c   1.000
_cell.angle_alpha   90.00
_cell.angle_beta   90.00
_cell.angle_gamma   90.00
#
_symmetry.space_group_name_H-M   'P 1'
#
loop_
_entity.id
_entity.type
_entity.pdbx_description
1 polymer ?
#
loop_
_entity_poly.entity_id
_entity_poly.type
_entity_poly.pdbx_seq_one_letter_code
_entity_poly.pdbx_strand_id
1 'polypeptide(L)' 'MFGYAADETAELMPLTLVLAHQLNAKLAEERRKEGGLNWLRPDSKTQVTIEYKKEKDTGAVVPIRVDTIAVST' A
#
# COMPACT_ATOMS: atom_id res chain seq x y z
N MET A 1 5.57 -16.28 -17.99
CA MET A 1 4.59 -15.67 -17.07
C MET A 1 4.91 -16.16 -15.67
N PHE A 2 4.80 -15.31 -14.65
CA PHE A 2 5.08 -15.66 -13.25
C PHE A 2 3.89 -15.28 -12.37
N GLY A 3 3.60 -16.13 -11.38
CA GLY A 3 2.65 -15.84 -10.31
C GLY A 3 3.39 -15.64 -9.00
N TYR A 4 2.84 -14.81 -8.12
CA TYR A 4 3.37 -14.55 -6.79
C TYR A 4 2.22 -14.38 -5.81
N ALA A 5 2.39 -14.89 -4.60
CA ALA A 5 1.48 -14.73 -3.47
C ALA A 5 2.30 -14.72 -2.17
N ALA A 6 1.86 -13.95 -1.18
CA ALA A 6 2.48 -13.85 0.15
C ALA A 6 1.39 -13.76 1.22
N ASP A 7 1.52 -14.51 2.31
CA ASP A 7 0.53 -14.61 3.39
C ASP A 7 0.55 -13.41 4.36
N GLU A 8 1.30 -12.36 4.04
CA GLU A 8 1.39 -11.13 4.83
C GLU A 8 0.10 -10.28 4.84
N THR A 9 -0.87 -10.56 3.95
CA THR A 9 -2.20 -9.93 3.91
C THR A 9 -3.31 -10.95 3.60
N ALA A 10 -4.57 -10.58 3.87
CA ALA A 10 -5.72 -11.46 3.67
C ALA A 10 -5.98 -11.80 2.18
N GLU A 11 -5.64 -10.87 1.29
CA GLU A 11 -5.69 -11.00 -0.17
C GLU A 11 -4.45 -11.67 -0.78
N LEU A 12 -3.54 -12.17 0.06
CA LEU A 12 -2.32 -12.89 -0.32
C LEU A 12 -1.32 -12.08 -1.18
N MET A 13 -1.25 -10.77 -0.96
CA MET A 13 -0.36 -9.83 -1.67
C MET A 13 0.61 -9.12 -0.71
N PRO A 14 1.75 -8.60 -1.20
CA PRO A 14 2.63 -7.78 -0.38
C PRO A 14 1.94 -6.55 0.24
N LEU A 15 2.12 -6.34 1.54
CA LEU A 15 1.53 -5.22 2.29
C LEU A 15 2.00 -3.86 1.73
N THR A 16 3.25 -3.78 1.26
CA THR A 16 3.79 -2.60 0.56
C THR A 16 2.92 -2.20 -0.63
N LEU A 17 2.56 -3.17 -1.49
CA LEU A 17 1.72 -2.98 -2.66
C LEU A 17 0.29 -2.62 -2.23
N VAL A 18 -0.30 -3.41 -1.33
CA VAL A 18 -1.68 -3.24 -0.87
C VAL A 18 -1.90 -1.82 -0.35
N LEU A 19 -1.04 -1.34 0.57
CA LEU A 19 -1.17 -0.02 1.15
C LEU A 19 -0.97 1.10 0.12
N ALA A 20 0.03 0.99 -0.77
CA ALA A 20 0.26 2.00 -1.80
C ALA A 20 -0.96 2.16 -2.73
N HIS A 21 -1.55 1.05 -3.19
CA HIS A 21 -2.74 1.08 -4.03
C HIS A 21 -3.99 1.58 -3.28
N GLN A 22 -4.19 1.16 -2.04
CA GLN A 22 -5.31 1.63 -1.21
C GLN A 22 -5.24 3.13 -0.94
N LEU A 23 -4.05 3.72 -0.77
CA LEU A 23 -3.89 5.17 -0.63
C LEU A 23 -4.36 5.92 -1.88
N ASN A 24 -4.00 5.47 -3.09
CA ASN A 24 -4.49 6.09 -4.33
C ASN A 24 -6.01 5.92 -4.49
N ALA A 25 -6.54 4.73 -4.17
CA ALA A 25 -7.98 4.50 -4.20
C ALA A 25 -8.72 5.44 -3.24
N LYS A 26 -8.16 5.66 -2.04
CA LYS A 26 -8.73 6.56 -1.03
C LYS A 26 -8.66 8.02 -1.45
N LEU A 27 -7.56 8.47 -2.06
CA LEU A 27 -7.47 9.82 -2.64
C LEU A 27 -8.52 10.04 -3.73
N ALA A 28 -8.75 9.05 -4.60
CA ALA A 28 -9.77 9.11 -5.63
C ALA A 28 -11.20 9.14 -5.07
N GLU A 29 -11.45 8.42 -3.96
CA GLU A 29 -12.72 8.46 -3.22
C GLU A 29 -12.94 9.84 -2.60
N GLU A 30 -11.98 10.35 -1.83
CA GLU A 30 -12.09 11.65 -1.14
C GLU A 30 -12.21 12.82 -2.12
N ARG A 31 -11.63 12.72 -3.33
CA ARG A 31 -11.85 13.69 -4.40
C ARG A 31 -13.30 13.78 -4.88
N ARG A 32 -14.05 12.66 -4.82
CA ARG A 32 -15.42 12.55 -5.35
C ARG A 32 -16.50 12.66 -4.26
N LYS A 33 -16.09 12.56 -3.00
CA LYS A 33 -16.98 12.55 -1.84
C LYS A 33 -17.47 13.95 -1.51
N GLU A 34 -18.75 14.08 -1.19
CA GLU A 34 -19.31 15.34 -0.69
C GLU A 34 -18.64 15.74 0.65
N GLY A 35 -18.14 16.97 0.73
CA GLY A 35 -17.33 17.42 1.87
C GLY A 35 -15.92 16.82 1.95
N GLY A 36 -15.47 16.14 0.89
CA GLY A 36 -14.12 15.58 0.78
C GLY A 36 -13.06 16.61 0.37
N LEU A 37 -11.96 16.11 -0.18
CA LEU A 37 -10.79 16.90 -0.58
C LEU A 37 -10.99 17.47 -1.99
N ASN A 38 -11.87 18.46 -2.11
CA ASN A 38 -12.32 19.04 -3.39
C ASN A 38 -11.21 19.73 -4.23
N TRP A 39 -10.03 19.95 -3.65
CA TRP A 39 -8.88 20.53 -4.35
C TRP A 39 -8.03 19.48 -5.08
N LEU A 40 -8.23 18.18 -4.79
CA LEU A 40 -7.47 17.10 -5.44
C LEU A 40 -7.78 17.00 -6.93
N ARG A 41 -6.74 16.79 -7.72
CA ARG A 41 -6.85 16.49 -9.16
C ARG A 41 -6.72 14.98 -9.41
N PRO A 42 -6.89 14.51 -10.67
CA PRO A 42 -6.92 13.09 -10.93
C PRO A 42 -5.61 12.31 -10.81
N ASP A 43 -4.46 12.96 -11.02
CA ASP A 43 -3.15 12.32 -11.01
C ASP A 43 -2.58 12.26 -9.59
N SER A 44 -2.21 11.07 -9.14
CA SER A 44 -1.59 10.86 -7.84
C SER A 44 -0.60 9.69 -7.87
N LYS A 45 0.43 9.78 -7.03
CA LYS A 45 1.44 8.74 -6.80
C LYS A 45 1.62 8.52 -5.31
N THR A 46 1.75 7.26 -4.92
CA THR A 46 1.95 6.85 -3.53
C THR A 46 3.06 5.81 -3.48
N GLN A 47 3.85 5.84 -2.42
CA GLN A 47 4.88 4.85 -2.14
C GLN A 47 4.91 4.55 -0.64
N VAL A 48 5.03 3.28 -0.30
CA VAL A 48 5.08 2.82 1.09
C VAL A 48 6.30 1.92 1.27
N THR A 49 7.18 2.31 2.19
CA THR A 49 8.31 1.50 2.64
C THR A 49 7.93 0.84 3.96
N ILE A 50 8.13 -0.47 4.06
CA ILE A 50 7.81 -1.26 5.25
C ILE A 50 9.09 -1.90 5.77
N GLU A 51 9.28 -1.85 7.08
CA GLU A 51 10.29 -2.66 7.76
C GLU A 51 9.76 -4.08 7.91
N TYR A 52 10.53 -5.05 7.42
CA TYR A 52 10.20 -6.48 7.49
C TYR A 52 11.19 -7.22 8.38
N LYS A 53 10.69 -8.26 9.05
CA LYS A 53 11.51 -9.33 9.62
C LYS A 53 11.43 -10.56 8.71
N LYS A 54 12.58 -11.12 8.35
CA LYS A 54 12.65 -12.39 7.63
C LYS A 54 12.77 -13.55 8.62
N GLU A 55 11.87 -14.52 8.53
CA GLU A 55 11.98 -15.76 9.27
C GLU A 55 13.10 -16.63 8.70
N LYS A 56 13.93 -17.20 9.58
CA LYS A 56 15.12 -17.96 9.16
C LYS A 56 14.76 -19.31 8.55
N ASP A 57 13.71 -19.96 9.05
CA ASP A 57 13.38 -21.34 8.70
C ASP A 57 12.49 -21.40 7.46
N THR A 58 11.42 -20.61 7.43
CA THR A 58 10.43 -20.58 6.34
C THR A 58 10.84 -19.63 5.21
N GLY A 59 11.70 -18.65 5.51
CA GLY A 59 11.99 -17.54 4.60
C GLY A 59 10.86 -16.53 4.48
N ALA A 60 9.76 -16.71 5.22
CA ALA A 60 8.61 -15.81 5.21
C ALA A 60 9.01 -14.39 5.64
N VAL A 61 8.32 -13.41 5.10
CA VAL A 61 8.51 -11.99 5.45
C VAL A 61 7.33 -11.53 6.27
N VAL A 62 7.62 -10.99 7.46
CA VAL A 62 6.60 -10.51 8.39
C VAL A 62 6.74 -8.98 8.47
N PRO A 63 5.72 -8.22 8.04
CA PRO A 63 5.69 -6.77 8.20
C PRO A 63 5.76 -6.38 9.69
N ILE A 64 6.62 -5.45 10.04
CA ILE A 64 6.78 -4.97 11.43
C ILE A 64 6.17 -3.60 11.61
N ARG A 65 6.52 -2.64 10.74
CA ARG A 65 5.95 -1.29 10.75
C ARG A 65 6.06 -0.64 9.38
N VAL A 66 5.20 0.34 9.13
CA VAL A 66 5.42 1.29 8.03
C VAL A 66 6.55 2.21 8.44
N ASP A 67 7.61 2.26 7.63
CA ASP A 67 8.78 3.09 7.89
C ASP A 67 8.60 4.48 7.26
N THR A 68 8.28 4.52 5.96
CA THR A 68 8.17 5.76 5.21
C THR A 68 6.95 5.71 4.28
N ILE A 69 6.22 6.82 4.19
CA ILE A 69 5.15 7.03 3.20
C ILE A 69 5.49 8.28 2.40
N ALA A 70 5.42 8.18 1.06
CA ALA A 70 5.46 9.33 0.16
C ALA A 70 4.14 9.43 -0.61
N VAL A 71 3.61 10.65 -0.72
CA VAL A 71 2.40 10.97 -1.50
C VAL A 71 2.66 12.20 -2.34
N SER A 72 2.31 12.14 -3.62
CA SER A 72 2.32 13.29 -4.55
C SER A 72 0.98 13.31 -5.28
N THR A 73 0.28 14.43 -5.23
CA THR A 73 -1.09 14.60 -5.76
C THR A 73 -1.34 16.02 -6.24
#